data_AF-A0A7C5DTZ0-F1
#
_entry.id   AF-A0A7C5DTZ0-F1
#
_cell.length_a   1.000
_cell.length_b   1.000
_cell.length_c   1.000
_cell.angle_alpha   90.00
_cell.angle_beta   90.00
_cell.angle_gamma   90.00
#
_symmetry.space_group_name_H-M   'P 1'
#
loop_
_entity.id
_entity.type
_entity.pdbx_description
1 polymer ?
#
loop_
_entity_poly.entity_id
_entity_poly.type
_entity_poly.pdbx_seq_one_letter_code
_entity_poly.pdbx_strand_id
1 'polypeptide(L)'
;MLPSIPLFIFFGGLVSFRILRDTVCETRQSLTLRELTRELVHAAWPVIILVGMVLAGIEAAIAFVVTALLLAAQQRASRREITEALRYGLGLKVLFLLYSVMLYKGIVEASGTAYALFSDMQAIGMPTWIILVVLPMLIGFATGLSMAFVGISFTLLLPFMISAGELNSYALFLAYIGGGLGYMVSPLHLCLILSAEFFNARLSDIYRIMIPPLIGVIAAALAVYLIAG
;
A
#
# COMPACT_ATOMS: atom_id res chain seq x y z
N MET A 1 0.55 -7.11 -20.34
CA MET A 1 1.31 -6.96 -19.07
C MET A 1 2.63 -6.20 -19.26
N LEU A 2 3.43 -6.45 -20.31
CA LEU A 2 4.69 -5.73 -20.57
C LEU A 2 4.60 -4.24 -20.99
N PRO A 3 3.57 -3.73 -21.72
CA PRO A 3 3.58 -2.35 -22.20
C PRO A 3 3.16 -1.30 -21.15
N SER A 4 2.60 -1.70 -20.00
CA SER A 4 2.17 -0.76 -18.96
C SER A 4 3.31 -0.34 -18.02
N ILE A 5 4.32 -1.20 -17.84
CA ILE A 5 5.51 -0.92 -17.01
C ILE A 5 6.25 0.36 -17.47
N PRO A 6 6.57 0.57 -18.76
CA PRO A 6 7.25 1.80 -19.19
C PRO A 6 6.38 3.06 -18.99
N LEU A 7 5.05 2.96 -19.10
CA LEU A 7 4.14 4.06 -18.80
C LEU A 7 4.15 4.43 -17.32
N PHE A 8 4.12 3.45 -16.40
CA PHE A 8 4.24 3.72 -14.97
C PHE A 8 5.61 4.24 -14.56
N ILE A 9 6.68 3.77 -15.20
CA ILE A 9 8.03 4.29 -14.96
C ILE A 9 8.14 5.72 -15.47
N PHE A 10 7.58 6.03 -16.64
CA PHE A 10 7.60 7.39 -17.19
C PHE A 10 6.76 8.35 -16.35
N PHE A 11 5.53 7.98 -15.99
CA PHE A 11 4.64 8.82 -15.18
C PHE A 11 5.14 8.94 -13.75
N GLY A 12 5.58 7.84 -13.14
CA GLY A 12 6.19 7.80 -11.81
C GLY A 12 7.48 8.62 -11.78
N GLY A 13 8.31 8.52 -12.81
CA GLY A 13 9.51 9.33 -13.00
C GLY A 13 9.20 10.82 -13.16
N LEU A 14 8.20 11.18 -13.97
CA LEU A 14 7.79 12.58 -14.20
C LEU A 14 7.23 13.22 -12.92
N VAL A 15 6.38 12.50 -12.20
CA VAL A 15 5.78 12.96 -10.93
C VAL A 15 6.84 13.02 -9.82
N SER A 16 7.68 12.00 -9.72
CA SER A 16 8.82 11.99 -8.77
C SER A 16 9.78 13.14 -9.06
N PHE A 17 10.15 13.36 -10.33
CA PHE A 17 11.02 14.47 -10.71
C PHE A 17 10.38 15.83 -10.40
N ARG A 18 9.06 15.96 -10.53
CA ARG A 18 8.35 17.21 -10.20
C ARG A 18 8.25 17.44 -8.69
N ILE A 19 8.06 16.39 -7.90
CA ILE A 19 8.07 16.46 -6.42
C ILE A 19 9.48 16.76 -5.90
N LEU A 20 10.52 16.08 -6.42
CA LEU A 20 11.91 16.27 -6.00
C LEU A 20 12.53 17.58 -6.51
N ARG A 21 11.94 18.24 -7.51
CA ARG A 21 12.43 19.52 -8.02
C ARG A 21 12.22 20.67 -7.04
N ASP A 22 11.19 20.57 -6.20
CA ASP A 22 10.83 21.60 -5.22
C ASP A 22 11.44 21.32 -3.83
N THR A 23 12.04 20.15 -3.62
CA THR A 23 12.78 19.84 -2.40
C THR A 23 14.19 20.42 -2.50
N VAL A 24 14.51 21.38 -1.63
CA VAL A 24 15.88 21.88 -1.46
C VAL A 24 16.76 20.68 -1.08
N CYS A 25 17.58 20.23 -2.02
CA CYS A 25 18.49 19.11 -1.83
C CYS A 25 19.57 19.54 -0.85
N GLU A 26 19.44 19.14 0.42
CA GLU A 26 20.46 19.40 1.43
C GLU A 26 21.70 18.58 1.10
N THR A 27 22.75 19.29 0.66
CA THR A 27 24.12 18.82 0.39
C THR A 27 24.22 17.60 -0.55
N ARG A 28 24.42 17.91 -1.84
CA ARG A 28 24.86 16.96 -2.87
C ARG A 28 26.28 16.45 -2.55
N GLN A 29 26.42 15.47 -1.66
CA GLN A 29 27.67 14.70 -1.58
C GLN A 29 27.79 13.88 -2.87
N SER A 30 28.87 14.11 -3.62
CA SER A 30 29.23 13.32 -4.80
C SER A 30 29.70 11.93 -4.35
N LEU A 31 28.76 11.07 -3.95
CA LEU A 31 29.06 9.71 -3.52
C LEU A 31 29.43 8.86 -4.74
N THR A 32 30.57 8.17 -4.65
CA THR A 32 31.05 7.24 -5.67
C THR A 32 30.08 6.05 -5.76
N LEU A 33 29.85 5.45 -6.93
CA LEU A 33 28.94 4.29 -7.11
C LEU A 33 29.21 3.14 -6.11
N ARG A 34 30.46 3.00 -5.66
CA ARG A 34 30.89 1.99 -4.68
C ARG A 34 30.52 2.35 -3.24
N GLU A 35 30.48 3.63 -2.91
CA GLU A 35 30.06 4.13 -1.60
C GLU A 35 28.53 4.11 -1.49
N LEU A 36 27.84 4.49 -2.57
CA LEU A 36 26.38 4.37 -2.66
C LEU A 36 25.89 2.93 -2.50
N THR A 37 26.55 1.96 -3.15
CA THR A 37 26.17 0.54 -3.00
C THR A 37 26.48 0.01 -1.61
N ARG A 38 27.58 0.45 -0.98
CA ARG A 38 27.93 0.06 0.39
C ARG A 38 26.96 0.64 1.42
N GLU A 39 26.64 1.92 1.32
CA GLU A 39 25.63 2.60 2.15
C GLU A 39 24.24 1.98 1.99
N LEU A 40 23.82 1.72 0.74
CA LEU A 40 22.52 1.12 0.46
C LEU A 40 22.41 -0.30 1.02
N VAL A 41 23.45 -1.12 0.87
CA VAL A 41 23.49 -2.47 1.47
C VAL A 41 23.50 -2.38 2.99
N HIS A 42 24.23 -1.42 3.58
CA HIS A 42 24.27 -1.23 5.03
C HIS A 42 22.98 -0.64 5.61
N ALA A 43 22.16 0.04 4.82
CA ALA A 43 20.83 0.50 5.22
C ALA A 43 19.75 -0.58 5.00
N ALA A 44 19.88 -1.36 3.92
CA ALA A 44 18.88 -2.34 3.51
C ALA A 44 19.09 -3.74 4.09
N TRP A 45 20.25 -4.04 4.70
CA TRP A 45 20.54 -5.36 5.27
C TRP A 45 19.44 -5.95 6.18
N PRO A 46 18.73 -5.18 7.05
CA PRO A 46 17.72 -5.76 7.93
C PRO A 46 16.49 -6.18 7.13
N VAL A 47 16.12 -5.39 6.13
CA VAL A 47 14.99 -5.68 5.23
C VAL A 47 15.31 -6.91 4.39
N ILE A 48 16.55 -7.03 3.90
CA ILE A 48 17.01 -8.20 3.13
C ILE A 48 16.93 -9.47 3.99
N ILE A 49 17.38 -9.40 5.26
CA ILE A 49 17.28 -10.54 6.19
C ILE A 49 15.83 -10.90 6.47
N LEU A 50 14.97 -9.90 6.72
CA LEU A 50 13.55 -10.12 6.99
C LEU A 50 12.88 -10.80 5.79
N VAL A 51 13.06 -10.27 4.58
CA VAL A 51 12.49 -10.85 3.36
C VAL A 51 13.06 -12.24 3.11
N GLY A 52 14.37 -12.45 3.29
CA GLY A 52 15.01 -13.76 3.17
C GLY A 52 14.46 -14.79 4.14
N MET A 53 14.22 -14.42 5.40
CA MET A 53 13.61 -15.29 6.41
C MET A 53 12.17 -15.67 6.06
N VAL A 54 11.37 -14.71 5.60
CA VAL A 54 9.98 -14.98 5.17
C VAL A 54 9.95 -15.91 3.95
N LEU A 55 10.82 -15.70 2.97
CA LEU A 55 10.92 -16.58 1.79
C LEU A 55 11.42 -17.99 2.14
N ALA A 56 12.19 -18.14 3.22
CA ALA A 56 12.60 -19.43 3.77
C ALA A 56 11.46 -20.15 4.52
N GLY A 57 10.26 -19.57 4.58
CA GLY A 57 9.08 -20.17 5.21
C GLY A 57 8.94 -19.87 6.70
N ILE A 58 9.74 -18.96 7.25
CA ILE A 58 9.57 -18.51 8.63
C ILE A 58 8.38 -17.56 8.70
N GLU A 59 7.54 -17.74 9.71
CA GLU A 59 6.39 -16.89 9.95
C GLU A 59 6.82 -15.42 10.12
N ALA A 60 6.13 -14.49 9.45
CA ALA A 60 6.54 -13.09 9.37
C ALA A 60 6.68 -12.41 10.75
N ALA A 61 5.87 -12.84 11.72
CA ALA A 61 5.97 -12.37 13.10
C ALA A 61 7.33 -12.71 13.72
N ILE A 62 7.80 -13.94 13.54
CA ILE A 62 9.10 -14.42 14.05
C ILE A 62 10.23 -13.71 13.30
N ALA A 63 10.14 -13.61 11.98
CA ALA A 63 11.13 -12.90 11.16
C ALA A 63 11.29 -11.44 11.60
N PHE A 64 10.17 -10.76 11.91
CA PHE A 64 10.18 -9.39 12.40
C PHE A 64 10.86 -9.27 13.77
N VAL A 65 10.53 -10.14 14.73
CA VAL A 65 11.15 -10.14 16.06
C VAL A 65 12.65 -10.38 15.96
N VAL A 66 13.08 -11.37 15.17
CA VAL A 66 14.50 -11.69 14.99
C VAL A 66 15.25 -10.53 14.33
N THR A 67 14.67 -9.93 13.28
CA THR A 67 15.27 -8.78 12.60
C THR A 67 15.35 -7.56 13.53
N ALA A 68 14.32 -7.30 14.33
CA ALA A 68 14.31 -6.21 15.30
C ALA A 68 15.37 -6.40 16.40
N LEU A 69 15.56 -7.64 16.89
CA LEU A 69 16.61 -7.97 17.85
C LEU A 69 18.01 -7.81 17.26
N LEU A 70 18.21 -8.25 16.01
CA LEU A 70 19.47 -8.04 15.29
C LEU A 70 19.77 -6.55 15.08
N LEU A 71 18.75 -5.76 14.74
CA LEU A 71 18.88 -4.32 14.59
C LEU A 71 19.25 -3.65 15.93
N ALA A 72 18.57 -4.02 17.01
CA ALA A 72 18.83 -3.50 18.35
C ALA A 72 20.25 -3.87 18.84
N ALA A 73 20.70 -5.09 18.54
CA ALA A 73 22.06 -5.53 18.85
C ALA A 73 23.12 -4.79 18.01
N GLN A 74 22.87 -4.57 16.72
CA GLN A 74 23.80 -3.87 15.82
C GLN A 74 23.92 -2.39 16.17
N GLN A 75 22.80 -1.71 16.44
CA GLN A 75 22.77 -0.30 16.84
C GLN A 75 23.31 -0.06 18.25
N ARG A 76 23.64 -1.14 19.01
CA ARG A 76 23.92 -1.10 20.45
C ARG A 76 22.89 -0.25 21.19
N ALA A 77 21.62 -0.41 20.81
CA ALA A 77 20.52 0.37 21.35
C ALA A 77 20.54 0.23 22.87
N SER A 78 20.60 1.36 23.57
CA SER A 78 20.58 1.38 25.01
C SER A 78 19.25 0.80 25.50
N ARG A 79 19.26 0.16 26.69
CA ARG A 79 18.02 -0.36 27.27
C ARG A 79 16.92 0.70 27.39
N ARG A 80 17.30 1.98 27.52
CA ARG A 80 16.37 3.12 27.53
C ARG A 80 15.67 3.33 26.20
N GLU A 81 16.42 3.38 25.09
CA GLU A 81 15.86 3.55 23.73
C GLU A 81 14.90 2.41 23.36
N ILE A 82 15.26 1.17 23.70
CA ILE A 82 14.37 0.01 23.47
C ILE A 82 13.08 0.14 24.29
N THR A 83 13.17 0.53 25.56
CA THR A 83 11.98 0.71 26.40
C THR A 83 11.12 1.89 25.97
N GLU A 84 11.70 2.97 25.45
CA GLU A 84 10.96 4.10 24.90
C GLU A 84 10.23 3.73 23.61
N ALA A 85 10.91 3.04 22.68
CA ALA A 85 10.29 2.53 21.46
C ALA A 85 9.13 1.57 21.77
N LEU A 86 9.31 0.67 22.73
CA LEU A 86 8.27 -0.27 23.14
C LEU A 86 7.11 0.44 23.84
N ARG A 87 7.37 1.43 24.70
CA ARG A 87 6.33 2.26 25.33
C ARG A 87 5.55 3.09 24.32
N TYR A 88 6.20 3.55 23.26
CA TYR A 88 5.55 4.25 22.16
C TYR A 88 4.63 3.31 21.38
N GLY A 89 5.14 2.14 20.95
CA GLY A 89 4.36 1.15 20.20
C GLY A 89 3.21 0.53 21.00
N LEU A 90 3.40 0.32 22.31
CA LEU A 90 2.38 -0.15 23.24
C LEU A 90 1.65 1.01 23.96
N GLY A 91 1.78 2.23 23.44
CA GLY A 91 1.07 3.38 23.98
C GLY A 91 -0.44 3.17 23.87
N LEU A 92 -1.19 3.57 24.91
CA LEU A 92 -2.65 3.38 24.96
C LEU A 92 -3.34 3.96 23.71
N LYS A 93 -2.83 5.08 23.20
CA LYS A 93 -3.33 5.75 22.00
C LYS A 93 -3.18 4.89 20.74
N VAL A 94 -1.99 4.32 20.51
CA VAL A 94 -1.71 3.45 19.35
C VAL A 94 -2.49 2.14 19.45
N LEU A 95 -2.54 1.53 20.64
CA LEU A 95 -3.29 0.31 20.87
C LEU A 95 -4.80 0.52 20.68
N PHE A 96 -5.37 1.61 21.19
CA PHE A 96 -6.77 1.93 21.02
C PHE A 96 -7.12 2.23 19.56
N LEU A 97 -6.25 2.95 18.85
CA LEU A 97 -6.39 3.22 17.42
C LEU A 97 -6.39 1.92 16.62
N LEU A 98 -5.39 1.05 16.85
CA LEU A 98 -5.27 -0.24 16.17
C LEU A 98 -6.48 -1.13 16.44
N TYR A 99 -6.90 -1.24 17.71
CA TYR A 99 -8.10 -1.99 18.09
C TYR A 99 -9.35 -1.48 17.37
N SER A 100 -9.55 -0.16 17.34
CA SER A 100 -10.69 0.48 16.68
C SER A 100 -10.72 0.20 15.17
N VAL A 101 -9.56 0.31 14.51
CA VAL A 101 -9.42 0.01 13.07
C VAL A 101 -9.69 -1.46 12.77
N MET A 102 -9.14 -2.38 13.59
CA MET A 102 -9.35 -3.82 13.43
C MET A 102 -10.81 -4.23 13.69
N LEU A 103 -11.45 -3.65 14.70
CA LEU A 103 -12.86 -3.89 14.98
C LEU A 103 -13.74 -3.38 13.84
N TYR A 104 -13.49 -2.17 13.33
CA TYR A 104 -14.22 -1.61 12.19
C TYR A 104 -14.06 -2.49 10.95
N LYS A 105 -12.84 -2.94 10.64
CA LYS A 105 -12.57 -3.92 9.58
C LYS A 105 -13.43 -5.17 9.75
N GLY A 106 -13.44 -5.78 10.94
CA GLY A 106 -14.24 -6.97 11.20
C GLY A 106 -15.74 -6.76 10.99
N ILE A 107 -16.27 -5.59 11.38
CA ILE A 107 -17.67 -5.22 11.15
C ILE A 107 -17.95 -5.07 9.65
N VAL A 108 -17.09 -4.37 8.90
CA VAL A 108 -17.24 -4.19 7.44
C VAL A 108 -17.22 -5.55 6.72
N GLU A 109 -16.32 -6.45 7.11
CA GLU A 109 -16.24 -7.80 6.54
C GLU A 109 -17.47 -8.66 6.88
N ALA A 110 -17.95 -8.62 8.13
CA ALA A 110 -19.09 -9.43 8.58
C ALA A 110 -20.45 -8.90 8.09
N SER A 111 -20.56 -7.60 7.83
CA SER A 111 -21.82 -6.95 7.45
C SER A 111 -22.37 -7.37 6.09
N GLY A 112 -21.55 -8.00 5.24
CA GLY A 112 -21.92 -8.29 3.85
C GLY A 112 -22.12 -7.04 2.99
N THR A 113 -21.72 -5.84 3.48
CA THR A 113 -21.89 -4.58 2.75
C THR A 113 -21.23 -4.60 1.38
N ALA A 114 -20.12 -5.33 1.21
CA ALA A 114 -19.49 -5.49 -0.09
C ALA A 114 -20.39 -6.18 -1.13
N TYR A 115 -21.17 -7.19 -0.71
CA TYR A 115 -22.11 -7.89 -1.57
C TYR A 115 -23.31 -7.00 -1.91
N ALA A 116 -23.87 -6.31 -0.90
CA ALA A 116 -24.97 -5.37 -1.12
C ALA A 116 -24.57 -4.26 -2.11
N LEU A 117 -23.40 -3.63 -1.91
CA LEU A 117 -22.87 -2.60 -2.79
C LEU A 117 -22.68 -3.12 -4.22
N PHE A 118 -22.13 -4.32 -4.38
CA PHE A 118 -21.96 -4.94 -5.69
C PHE A 118 -23.30 -5.25 -6.39
N SER A 119 -24.30 -5.69 -5.63
CA SER A 119 -25.67 -5.91 -6.13
C SER A 119 -26.31 -4.60 -6.59
N ASP A 120 -26.18 -3.53 -5.81
CA ASP A 120 -26.74 -2.22 -6.13
C ASP A 120 -26.11 -1.62 -7.40
N MET A 121 -24.77 -1.73 -7.54
CA MET A 121 -24.06 -1.26 -8.74
C MET A 121 -24.54 -1.99 -10.00
N GLN A 122 -24.82 -3.29 -9.91
CA GLN A 122 -25.38 -4.07 -11.01
C GLN A 122 -26.83 -3.72 -11.30
N ALA A 123 -27.66 -3.49 -10.28
CA ALA A 123 -29.05 -3.11 -10.43
C ALA A 123 -29.22 -1.75 -11.15
N ILE A 124 -28.28 -0.83 -10.94
CA ILE A 124 -28.24 0.49 -11.62
C ILE A 124 -27.71 0.35 -13.06
N GLY A 125 -27.20 -0.81 -13.46
CA GLY A 125 -26.64 -1.05 -14.79
C GLY A 125 -25.30 -0.35 -15.00
N MET A 126 -24.48 -0.22 -13.95
CA MET A 126 -23.15 0.39 -14.10
C MET A 126 -22.29 -0.41 -15.08
N PRO A 127 -21.53 0.27 -15.95
CA PRO A 127 -20.62 -0.39 -16.87
C PRO A 127 -19.49 -1.10 -16.10
N THR A 128 -19.10 -2.27 -16.60
CA THR A 128 -18.17 -3.20 -15.95
C THR A 128 -16.86 -2.56 -15.51
N TRP A 129 -16.30 -1.66 -16.31
CA TRP A 129 -15.04 -0.98 -15.99
C TRP A 129 -15.13 -0.09 -14.74
N ILE A 130 -16.29 0.51 -14.45
CA ILE A 130 -16.48 1.28 -13.22
C ILE A 130 -16.59 0.34 -12.03
N ILE A 131 -17.32 -0.76 -12.17
CA ILE A 131 -17.46 -1.76 -11.10
C ILE A 131 -16.08 -2.33 -10.74
N LEU A 132 -15.26 -2.64 -11.73
CA LEU A 132 -13.89 -3.14 -11.54
C LEU A 132 -12.99 -2.16 -10.79
N VAL A 133 -13.18 -0.84 -10.93
CA VAL A 133 -12.36 0.16 -10.21
C VAL A 133 -12.97 0.50 -8.86
N VAL A 134 -14.24 0.91 -8.85
CA VAL A 134 -14.88 1.54 -7.70
C VAL A 134 -15.16 0.54 -6.58
N LEU A 135 -15.56 -0.70 -6.91
CA LEU A 135 -15.84 -1.70 -5.87
C LEU A 135 -14.58 -2.02 -5.04
N PRO A 136 -13.45 -2.48 -5.63
CA PRO A 136 -12.26 -2.78 -4.85
C PRO A 136 -11.66 -1.51 -4.23
N MET A 137 -11.79 -0.35 -4.87
CA MET A 137 -11.36 0.93 -4.28
C MET A 137 -12.14 1.27 -3.01
N LEU A 138 -13.46 1.12 -3.00
CA LEU A 138 -14.29 1.39 -1.82
C LEU A 138 -14.05 0.37 -0.70
N ILE A 139 -13.93 -0.92 -1.04
CA ILE A 139 -13.61 -1.96 -0.06
C ILE A 139 -12.21 -1.76 0.50
N GLY A 140 -11.22 -1.49 -0.36
CA GLY A 140 -9.86 -1.16 0.04
C GLY A 140 -9.80 0.10 0.92
N PHE A 141 -10.59 1.12 0.59
CA PHE A 141 -10.68 2.35 1.38
C PHE A 141 -11.32 2.12 2.75
N ALA A 142 -12.42 1.37 2.80
CA ALA A 142 -13.12 1.05 4.04
C ALA A 142 -12.31 0.11 4.94
N THR A 143 -11.49 -0.78 4.39
CA THR A 143 -10.74 -1.76 5.20
C THR A 143 -9.30 -1.33 5.48
N GLY A 144 -8.71 -0.47 4.64
CA GLY A 144 -7.30 -0.03 4.75
C GLY A 144 -6.27 -1.14 4.53
N LEU A 145 -6.68 -2.32 4.05
CA LEU A 145 -5.87 -3.53 3.99
C LEU A 145 -5.88 -4.15 2.59
N SER A 146 -4.69 -4.55 2.11
CA SER A 146 -4.55 -5.17 0.80
C SER A 146 -5.26 -6.52 0.70
N MET A 147 -5.14 -7.35 1.75
CA MET A 147 -5.74 -8.69 1.76
C MET A 147 -7.28 -8.65 1.76
N ALA A 148 -7.88 -7.60 2.33
CA ALA A 148 -9.33 -7.50 2.46
C ALA A 148 -10.00 -7.22 1.10
N PHE A 149 -9.51 -6.25 0.32
CA PHE A 149 -10.07 -6.00 -1.00
C PHE A 149 -9.81 -7.16 -1.97
N VAL A 150 -8.63 -7.81 -1.90
CA VAL A 150 -8.35 -8.98 -2.74
C VAL A 150 -9.28 -10.14 -2.37
N GLY A 151 -9.42 -10.47 -1.09
CA GLY A 151 -10.27 -11.59 -0.65
C GLY A 151 -11.76 -11.37 -0.93
N ILE A 152 -12.26 -10.15 -0.77
CA ILE A 152 -13.69 -9.84 -0.90
C ILE A 152 -14.03 -9.45 -2.33
N SER A 153 -13.36 -8.42 -2.86
CA SER A 153 -13.72 -7.85 -4.16
C SER A 153 -13.34 -8.76 -5.31
N PHE A 154 -12.20 -9.46 -5.29
CA PHE A 154 -11.85 -10.32 -6.43
C PHE A 154 -12.74 -11.56 -6.49
N THR A 155 -13.19 -12.08 -5.35
CA THR A 155 -14.17 -13.17 -5.31
C THR A 155 -15.50 -12.75 -5.94
N LEU A 156 -15.95 -11.51 -5.68
CA LEU A 156 -17.18 -10.97 -6.30
C LEU A 156 -17.00 -10.61 -7.78
N LEU A 157 -15.81 -10.13 -8.17
CA LEU A 157 -15.51 -9.71 -9.54
C LEU A 157 -15.04 -10.84 -10.45
N LEU A 158 -14.82 -12.04 -9.91
CA LEU A 158 -14.36 -13.21 -10.66
C LEU A 158 -15.18 -13.46 -11.95
N PRO A 159 -16.53 -13.36 -11.95
CA PRO A 159 -17.34 -13.54 -13.15
C PRO A 159 -17.11 -12.47 -14.23
N PHE A 160 -16.66 -11.28 -13.83
CA PHE A 160 -16.33 -10.18 -14.75
C PHE A 160 -14.88 -10.25 -15.27
N MET A 161 -14.02 -10.98 -14.57
CA MET A 161 -12.62 -11.17 -14.93
C MET A 161 -12.40 -12.41 -15.82
N ILE A 162 -13.32 -13.36 -15.79
CA ILE A 162 -13.29 -14.58 -16.60
C ILE A 162 -14.37 -14.47 -17.66
N SER A 163 -13.97 -14.23 -18.92
CA SER A 163 -14.89 -14.23 -20.05
C SER A 163 -14.48 -15.34 -21.02
N ALA A 164 -15.41 -16.22 -21.36
CA ALA A 164 -15.20 -17.35 -22.29
C ALA A 164 -14.05 -18.32 -21.92
N GLY A 165 -13.69 -18.44 -20.65
CA GLY A 165 -12.63 -19.35 -20.18
C GLY A 165 -11.23 -18.76 -20.18
N GLU A 166 -11.06 -17.52 -20.63
CA GLU A 166 -9.79 -16.78 -20.57
C GLU A 166 -9.83 -15.70 -19.48
N LEU A 167 -8.73 -15.58 -18.74
CA LEU A 167 -8.54 -14.53 -17.74
C LEU A 167 -8.26 -13.22 -18.46
N ASN A 168 -9.17 -12.25 -18.34
CA ASN A 168 -8.95 -10.89 -18.81
C ASN A 168 -7.92 -10.21 -17.90
N SER A 169 -6.66 -10.30 -18.33
CA SER A 169 -5.50 -9.72 -17.63
C SER A 169 -5.62 -8.21 -17.42
N TYR A 170 -6.36 -7.50 -18.28
CA TYR A 170 -6.56 -6.05 -18.18
C TYR A 170 -7.62 -5.70 -17.12
N ALA A 171 -8.70 -6.47 -17.02
CA ALA A 171 -9.70 -6.32 -15.97
C ALA A 171 -9.12 -6.58 -14.56
N LEU A 172 -8.30 -7.62 -14.44
CA LEU A 172 -7.54 -7.92 -13.22
C LEU A 172 -6.59 -6.78 -12.84
N PHE A 173 -5.83 -6.30 -13.82
CA PHE A 173 -4.92 -5.18 -13.61
C PHE A 173 -5.66 -3.92 -13.13
N LEU A 174 -6.77 -3.58 -13.78
CA LEU A 174 -7.58 -2.42 -13.42
C LEU A 174 -8.17 -2.52 -12.01
N ALA A 175 -8.71 -3.69 -11.65
CA ALA A 175 -9.24 -3.94 -10.31
C ALA A 175 -8.16 -3.93 -9.22
N TYR A 176 -6.96 -4.44 -9.54
CA TYR A 176 -5.82 -4.39 -8.63
C TYR A 176 -5.36 -2.95 -8.36
N ILE A 177 -5.27 -2.13 -9.41
CA ILE A 177 -4.94 -0.70 -9.25
C ILE A 177 -6.04 0.02 -8.46
N GLY A 178 -7.32 -0.21 -8.78
CA GLY A 178 -8.45 0.40 -8.06
C GLY A 178 -8.41 0.08 -6.56
N GLY A 179 -8.31 -1.19 -6.20
CA GLY A 179 -8.19 -1.61 -4.79
C GLY A 179 -6.91 -1.13 -4.12
N GLY A 180 -5.79 -1.17 -4.85
CA GLY A 180 -4.50 -0.70 -4.40
C GLY A 180 -4.52 0.75 -3.93
N LEU A 181 -5.10 1.61 -4.75
CA LEU A 181 -5.25 3.03 -4.46
C LEU A 181 -6.25 3.29 -3.34
N GLY A 182 -7.34 2.53 -3.30
CA GLY A 182 -8.34 2.61 -2.25
C GLY A 182 -7.73 2.47 -0.86
N TYR A 183 -6.94 1.42 -0.64
CA TYR A 183 -6.32 1.21 0.69
C TYR A 183 -5.18 2.21 0.96
N MET A 184 -4.40 2.61 -0.06
CA MET A 184 -3.32 3.60 0.13
C MET A 184 -3.84 4.97 0.57
N VAL A 185 -5.01 5.39 0.07
CA VAL A 185 -5.69 6.63 0.48
C VAL A 185 -6.42 6.49 1.81
N SER A 186 -6.63 5.27 2.29
CA SER A 186 -7.39 5.07 3.51
C SER A 186 -6.65 5.62 4.73
N PRO A 187 -7.29 6.47 5.56
CA PRO A 187 -6.73 6.84 6.85
C PRO A 187 -6.64 5.64 7.81
N LEU A 188 -7.33 4.54 7.49
CA LEU A 188 -7.30 3.28 8.23
C LEU A 188 -6.08 2.43 7.88
N HIS A 189 -5.32 2.81 6.85
CA HIS A 189 -4.08 2.13 6.53
C HIS A 189 -3.07 2.36 7.65
N LEU A 190 -2.75 1.28 8.37
CA LEU A 190 -1.93 1.35 9.58
C LEU A 190 -0.58 2.02 9.34
N CYS A 191 0.05 1.77 8.19
CA CYS A 191 1.33 2.39 7.86
C CYS A 191 1.22 3.91 7.72
N LEU A 192 0.10 4.43 7.21
CA LEU A 192 -0.10 5.87 7.00
C LEU A 192 -0.31 6.60 8.35
N ILE A 193 -1.20 6.07 9.18
CA ILE A 193 -1.54 6.71 10.46
C ILE A 193 -0.40 6.64 11.47
N LEU A 194 0.33 5.52 11.52
CA LEU A 194 1.48 5.35 12.41
C LEU A 194 2.65 6.25 11.97
N SER A 195 2.87 6.40 10.67
CA SER A 195 3.87 7.34 10.14
C SER A 195 3.49 8.79 10.42
N ALA A 196 2.22 9.16 10.20
CA ALA A 196 1.73 10.51 10.51
C ALA A 196 1.86 10.83 12.01
N GLU A 197 1.57 9.87 12.88
CA GLU A 197 1.74 10.00 14.33
C GLU A 197 3.22 10.10 14.73
N PHE A 198 4.08 9.27 14.15
CA PHE A 198 5.53 9.28 14.43
C PHE A 198 6.18 10.62 14.04
N PHE A 199 5.86 11.15 12.86
CA PHE A 199 6.40 12.42 12.38
C PHE A 199 5.60 13.64 12.87
N ASN A 200 4.55 13.45 13.67
CA ASN A 200 3.59 14.50 14.07
C ASN A 200 3.10 15.34 12.87
N ALA A 201 2.90 14.68 11.72
CA ALA A 201 2.51 15.31 10.47
C ALA A 201 0.98 15.44 10.38
N ARG A 202 0.50 16.54 9.79
CA ARG A 202 -0.93 16.72 9.52
C ARG A 202 -1.35 15.88 8.31
N LEU A 203 -2.40 15.08 8.47
CA LEU A 203 -2.94 14.23 7.39
C LEU A 203 -3.29 15.04 6.13
N SER A 204 -3.77 16.28 6.28
CA SER A 204 -4.07 17.17 5.15
C SER A 204 -2.86 17.43 4.25
N ASP A 205 -1.68 17.60 4.85
CA ASP A 205 -0.44 17.90 4.14
C ASP A 205 0.04 16.65 3.39
N ILE A 206 -0.11 15.47 4.00
CA ILE A 206 0.20 14.17 3.37
C ILE A 206 -0.72 13.93 2.17
N TYR A 207 -2.03 14.11 2.32
CA TYR A 207 -2.98 13.93 1.21
C TYR A 207 -2.72 14.91 0.07
N ARG A 208 -2.34 16.16 0.36
CA ARG A 208 -2.01 17.15 -0.68
C ARG A 208 -0.87 16.69 -1.59
N ILE A 209 0.11 15.99 -1.03
CA ILE A 209 1.26 15.45 -1.77
C ILE A 209 0.90 14.12 -2.46
N MET A 210 0.06 13.30 -1.83
CA MET A 210 -0.25 11.95 -2.29
C MET A 210 -1.33 11.91 -3.39
N ILE A 211 -2.32 12.79 -3.35
CA ILE A 211 -3.45 12.79 -4.30
C ILE A 211 -3.02 12.95 -5.78
N PRO A 212 -2.12 13.89 -6.14
CA PRO A 212 -1.70 14.06 -7.53
C PRO A 212 -1.10 12.80 -8.19
N PRO A 213 -0.14 12.07 -7.58
CA PRO A 213 0.35 10.81 -8.15
C PRO A 213 -0.74 9.74 -8.26
N LEU A 214 -1.64 9.63 -7.29
CA LEU A 214 -2.70 8.64 -7.30
C LEU A 214 -3.67 8.85 -8.47
N ILE A 215 -4.06 10.11 -8.74
CA ILE A 215 -4.88 10.45 -9.91
C ILE A 215 -4.16 10.07 -11.20
N GLY A 216 -2.85 10.33 -11.29
CA GLY A 216 -2.03 9.94 -12.44
C GLY A 216 -2.02 8.42 -12.68
N VAL A 217 -1.92 7.62 -11.60
CA VAL A 217 -1.95 6.16 -11.68
C VAL A 217 -3.32 5.64 -12.15
N ILE A 218 -4.44 6.19 -11.65
CA ILE A 218 -5.79 5.83 -12.12
C ILE A 218 -5.95 6.15 -13.59
N ALA A 219 -5.58 7.38 -13.99
CA ALA A 219 -5.71 7.82 -15.36
C ALA A 219 -4.89 6.95 -16.32
N ALA A 220 -3.65 6.60 -15.95
CA ALA A 220 -2.82 5.70 -16.73
C ALA A 220 -3.41 4.29 -16.81
N ALA A 221 -3.93 3.74 -15.71
CA ALA A 221 -4.55 2.42 -15.70
C ALA A 221 -5.83 2.35 -16.56
N LEU A 222 -6.66 3.39 -16.50
CA LEU A 222 -7.84 3.51 -17.36
C LEU A 222 -7.47 3.64 -18.83
N ALA A 223 -6.45 4.45 -19.17
CA ALA A 223 -5.98 4.58 -20.54
C ALA A 223 -5.48 3.24 -21.09
N VAL A 224 -4.70 2.48 -20.31
CA VAL A 224 -4.25 1.13 -20.70
C VAL A 224 -5.43 0.19 -20.92
N TYR A 225 -6.43 0.22 -20.03
CA TYR A 225 -7.61 -0.63 -20.16
C TYR A 225 -8.43 -0.29 -21.42
N LEU A 226 -8.61 0.99 -21.74
CA LEU A 226 -9.38 1.42 -22.92
C LEU A 226 -8.65 1.20 -24.25
N ILE A 227 -7.32 1.19 -24.24
CA ILE A 227 -6.50 1.01 -25.46
C ILE A 227 -6.25 -0.48 -25.75
N ALA A 228 -6.12 -1.31 -24.72
CA ALA A 228 -5.68 -2.70 -24.85
C ALA A 228 -6.71 -3.76 -24.42
N GLY A 229 -7.79 -3.35 -23.75
CA GLY A 229 -8.95 -4.19 -23.40
C GLY A 229 -10.07 -4.09 -24.42
#